data_AF-A0A9X4KF76-F1
#
_entry.id   AF-A0A9X4KF76-F1
#
_cell.length_a   1.000
_cell.length_b   1.000
_cell.length_c   1.000
_cell.angle_alpha   90.00
_cell.angle_beta   90.00
_cell.angle_gamma   90.00
#
_symmetry.space_group_name_H-M   'P 1'
#
loop_
_entity.id
_entity.type
_entity.pdbx_description
1 polymer ?
#
loop_
_entity_poly.entity_id
_entity_poly.type
_entity_poly.pdbx_seq_one_letter_code
_entity_poly.pdbx_strand_id
1 'polypeptide(L)'
;MSLGRDATWHDQAVAEHAPFMDEPRLRSGAVYDEEGRLYLVVSENRGTLADFRAAILELLGGQGRPALADGIFLDGDGSSQLRSREASLTGDLRPVVQMISLLD
;
A
#
# COMPACT_ATOMS: atom_id res chain seq x y z
N MET A 1 4.79 4.38 9.34
CA MET A 1 3.34 4.16 9.24
C MET A 1 3.13 2.67 9.23
N SER A 2 2.21 2.14 10.03
CA SER A 2 1.93 0.70 10.11
C SER A 2 0.61 0.37 9.40
N LEU A 3 0.60 -0.67 8.56
CA LEU A 3 -0.60 -1.21 7.90
C LEU A 3 -1.28 -2.29 8.76
N GLY A 4 -0.55 -2.94 9.69
CA GLY A 4 -1.08 -4.01 10.53
C GLY A 4 -1.33 -3.60 11.98
N ARG A 5 -2.53 -3.95 12.44
CA ARG A 5 -3.05 -3.84 13.81
C ARG A 5 -3.23 -2.42 14.39
N ASP A 6 -4.43 -2.27 14.92
CA ASP A 6 -4.89 -1.32 15.94
C ASP A 6 -5.56 0.00 15.51
N ALA A 7 -6.39 0.52 16.43
CA ALA A 7 -7.12 1.78 16.35
C ALA A 7 -6.21 3.01 16.17
N THR A 8 -4.89 2.82 16.33
CA THR A 8 -3.86 3.84 16.34
C THR A 8 -3.19 4.08 14.99
N TRP A 9 -3.50 3.29 13.94
CA TRP A 9 -2.90 3.49 12.61
C TRP A 9 -3.10 4.93 12.10
N HIS A 10 -4.28 5.50 12.38
CA HIS A 10 -4.63 6.86 12.01
C HIS A 10 -3.79 7.86 12.78
N ASP A 11 -3.70 7.72 14.11
CA ASP A 11 -2.88 8.59 14.96
C ASP A 11 -1.39 8.53 14.57
N GLN A 12 -0.90 7.34 14.21
CA GLN A 12 0.46 7.17 13.71
C GLN A 12 0.64 7.86 12.35
N ALA A 13 -0.30 7.72 11.43
CA ALA A 13 -0.25 8.42 10.13
C ALA A 13 -0.29 9.94 10.31
N VAL A 14 -1.07 10.45 11.27
CA VAL A 14 -1.09 11.87 11.65
C VAL A 14 0.26 12.29 12.25
N ALA A 15 0.79 11.54 13.21
CA ALA A 15 2.05 11.84 13.90
C ALA A 15 3.27 11.81 12.95
N GLU A 16 3.22 10.96 11.93
CA GLU A 16 4.25 10.87 10.89
C GLU A 16 4.00 11.82 9.71
N HIS A 17 2.98 12.68 9.77
CA HIS A 17 2.62 13.62 8.70
C HIS A 17 2.40 12.95 7.34
N ALA A 18 1.66 11.84 7.33
CA ALA A 18 1.28 11.15 6.11
C ALA A 18 0.63 12.12 5.11
N PRO A 19 1.12 12.19 3.86
CA PRO A 19 0.67 13.20 2.92
C PRO A 19 -0.75 12.91 2.41
N PHE A 20 -1.56 13.96 2.36
CA PHE A 20 -2.87 13.99 1.70
C PHE A 20 -3.79 12.83 2.13
N MET A 21 -3.87 12.50 3.42
CA MET A 21 -4.56 11.29 3.91
C MET A 21 -6.01 11.18 3.42
N ASP A 22 -6.76 12.28 3.49
CA ASP A 22 -8.19 12.33 3.17
C ASP A 22 -8.49 12.62 1.70
N GLU A 23 -7.46 12.82 0.88
CA GLU A 23 -7.65 13.11 -0.54
C GLU A 23 -7.70 11.83 -1.39
N PRO A 24 -8.54 11.81 -2.44
CA PRO A 24 -8.58 10.70 -3.39
C PRO A 24 -7.33 10.70 -4.29
N ARG A 25 -6.36 9.86 -3.95
CA ARG A 25 -5.10 9.71 -4.69
C ARG A 25 -4.83 8.25 -5.02
N LEU A 26 -3.98 8.00 -6.01
CA LEU A 26 -3.41 6.67 -6.15
C LEU A 26 -2.49 6.42 -4.95
N ARG A 27 -2.43 5.18 -4.48
CA ARG A 27 -1.71 4.77 -3.27
C ARG A 27 -0.85 3.57 -3.59
N SER A 28 0.25 3.45 -2.86
CA SER A 28 1.09 2.27 -2.88
C SER A 28 1.49 1.91 -1.46
N GLY A 29 1.84 0.64 -1.25
CA GLY A 29 2.20 0.13 0.07
C GLY A 29 2.89 -1.22 -0.02
N ALA A 30 3.53 -1.62 1.07
CA ALA A 30 4.09 -2.94 1.23
C ALA A 30 3.54 -3.55 2.53
N VAL A 31 2.94 -4.73 2.47
CA VAL A 31 2.47 -5.47 3.65
C VAL A 31 3.08 -6.86 3.69
N TYR A 32 3.17 -7.44 4.87
CA TYR A 32 3.56 -8.83 5.03
C TYR A 32 2.63 -9.56 5.99
N ASP A 33 2.47 -10.86 5.73
CA ASP A 33 1.66 -11.74 6.57
C ASP A 33 2.48 -12.37 7.71
N GLU A 34 1.79 -13.06 8.61
CA GLU A 34 2.42 -13.77 9.73
C GLU A 34 3.33 -14.94 9.28
N GLU A 35 3.27 -15.35 8.02
CA GLU A 35 4.19 -16.32 7.41
C GLU A 35 5.42 -15.65 6.77
N GLY A 36 5.50 -14.31 6.80
CA GLY A 36 6.60 -13.53 6.23
C GLY A 36 6.51 -13.31 4.73
N ARG A 37 5.35 -13.55 4.10
CA ARG A 37 5.15 -13.28 2.68
C ARG A 37 4.95 -11.78 2.47
N LEU A 38 5.79 -11.18 1.62
CA LEU A 38 5.71 -9.76 1.26
C LEU A 38 4.75 -9.56 0.07
N TYR A 39 3.89 -8.56 0.19
CA TYR A 39 2.99 -8.08 -0.85
C TYR A 39 3.30 -6.62 -1.15
N LEU A 40 3.61 -6.32 -2.41
CA LEU A 40 3.71 -4.95 -2.91
C LEU A 40 2.37 -4.59 -3.56
N VAL A 41 1.71 -3.56 -3.04
CA VAL A 41 0.34 -3.19 -3.41
C VAL A 41 0.34 -1.81 -4.05
N VAL A 42 -0.33 -1.71 -5.20
CA VAL A 42 -0.55 -0.44 -5.91
C VAL A 42 -2.04 -0.36 -6.26
N SER A 43 -2.69 0.77 -5.95
CA SER A 43 -4.10 0.97 -6.27
C SER A 43 -4.28 1.34 -7.74
N GLU A 44 -5.26 0.73 -8.41
CA GLU A 44 -5.68 1.14 -9.76
C GLU A 44 -6.59 2.37 -9.73
N ASN A 45 -7.33 2.56 -8.64
CA ASN A 45 -8.30 3.63 -8.46
C ASN A 45 -7.83 4.62 -7.39
N ARG A 46 -8.28 5.88 -7.50
CA ARG A 46 -8.04 6.90 -6.48
C ARG A 46 -8.88 6.62 -5.23
N GLY A 47 -8.29 6.79 -4.05
CA GLY A 47 -8.96 6.64 -2.76
C GLY A 47 -8.22 7.35 -1.64
N THR A 48 -8.88 7.49 -0.50
CA THR A 48 -8.23 7.98 0.72
C THR A 48 -7.23 6.95 1.23
N LEU A 49 -6.33 7.37 2.13
CA LEU A 49 -5.40 6.45 2.79
C LEU A 49 -6.15 5.39 3.59
N ALA A 50 -7.29 5.75 4.18
CA ALA A 50 -8.18 4.85 4.90
C ALA A 50 -8.82 3.80 3.97
N ASP A 51 -9.34 4.22 2.81
CA ASP A 51 -9.93 3.31 1.83
C ASP A 51 -8.91 2.29 1.32
N PHE A 52 -7.70 2.76 1.02
CA PHE A 52 -6.61 1.90 0.56
C PHE A 52 -6.23 0.86 1.60
N ARG A 53 -6.09 1.27 2.87
CA ARG A 53 -5.85 0.34 3.98
C ARG A 53 -6.99 -0.67 4.14
N ALA A 54 -8.24 -0.22 4.09
CA ALA A 54 -9.40 -1.10 4.23
C ALA A 54 -9.42 -2.17 3.12
N ALA A 55 -9.17 -1.77 1.87
CA ALA A 55 -9.09 -2.69 0.74
C ALA A 55 -7.97 -3.72 0.90
N ILE A 56 -6.80 -3.33 1.40
CA ILE A 56 -5.69 -4.26 1.69
C ILE A 56 -6.11 -5.30 2.75
N LEU A 57 -6.71 -4.84 3.86
CA LEU A 57 -7.15 -5.73 4.94
C LEU A 57 -8.23 -6.71 4.46
N GLU A 58 -9.17 -6.24 3.63
CA GLU A 58 -10.23 -7.06 3.07
C GLU A 58 -9.69 -8.12 2.09
N LEU A 59 -8.81 -7.73 1.16
CA LEU A 59 -8.35 -8.60 0.07
C LEU A 59 -7.20 -9.54 0.47
N LEU A 60 -6.32 -9.10 1.36
CA LEU A 60 -5.11 -9.86 1.73
C LEU A 60 -5.19 -10.46 3.14
N GLY A 61 -5.88 -9.79 4.07
CA GLY A 61 -6.12 -10.30 5.43
C GLY A 61 -7.39 -11.15 5.55
N GLY A 62 -8.23 -11.20 4.51
CA GLY A 62 -9.46 -11.99 4.44
C GLY A 62 -9.30 -13.32 3.68
N GLN A 63 -10.40 -14.09 3.63
CA GLN A 63 -10.57 -15.25 2.73
C GLN A 63 -9.60 -16.43 2.94
N GLY A 64 -9.37 -16.84 4.20
CA GLY A 64 -8.58 -18.04 4.51
C GLY A 64 -7.07 -17.88 4.25
N ARG A 65 -6.59 -16.63 4.12
CA ARG A 65 -5.17 -16.29 4.08
C ARG A 65 -4.62 -16.07 5.49
N PRO A 66 -3.31 -16.20 5.70
CA PRO A 66 -2.68 -15.80 6.96
C PRO A 66 -2.97 -14.34 7.27
N ALA A 67 -3.11 -14.01 8.56
CA ALA A 67 -3.34 -12.62 8.96
C ALA A 67 -2.17 -11.74 8.55
N LEU A 68 -2.46 -10.49 8.18
CA LEU A 68 -1.41 -9.50 7.96
C LEU A 68 -0.75 -9.16 9.30
N ALA A 69 0.58 -9.24 9.34
CA ALA A 69 1.37 -8.92 10.50
C ALA A 69 1.59 -7.40 10.61
N ASP A 70 2.12 -6.79 9.54
CA ASP A 70 2.30 -5.33 9.44
C ASP A 70 2.53 -4.89 7.98
N GLY A 71 2.83 -3.61 7.78
CA GLY A 71 3.30 -3.04 6.54
C GLY A 71 3.48 -1.53 6.63
N ILE A 72 3.85 -0.91 5.51
CA ILE A 72 4.08 0.52 5.40
C ILE A 72 3.37 1.10 4.17
N PHE A 73 2.94 2.36 4.26
CA PHE A 73 2.56 3.13 3.08
C PHE A 73 3.82 3.62 2.36
N LEU A 74 3.76 3.63 1.03
CA LEU A 74 4.84 4.06 0.14
C LEU A 74 4.40 5.32 -0.64
N ASP A 75 5.30 5.86 -1.47
CA ASP A 75 5.02 7.07 -2.25
C ASP A 75 3.84 6.87 -3.22
N GLY A 76 2.93 7.83 -3.23
CA GLY A 76 1.63 7.72 -3.88
C GLY A 76 1.51 8.49 -5.20
N ASP A 77 0.27 8.59 -5.66
CA ASP A 77 -0.18 9.35 -6.83
C ASP A 77 0.58 8.94 -8.09
N GLY A 78 1.36 9.85 -8.67
CA GLY A 78 2.14 9.54 -9.85
C GLY A 78 3.20 8.46 -9.68
N SER A 79 3.71 8.29 -8.45
CA SER A 79 4.74 7.30 -8.13
C SER A 79 4.15 5.92 -7.86
N SER A 80 2.82 5.80 -7.74
CA SER A 80 2.10 4.54 -7.60
C SER A 80 2.12 3.76 -8.93
N GLN A 81 3.27 3.17 -9.23
CA GLN A 81 3.52 2.41 -10.45
C GLN A 81 3.81 0.95 -10.12
N LEU A 82 3.33 0.06 -10.98
CA LEU A 82 3.57 -1.38 -10.88
C LEU A 82 3.97 -1.91 -12.24
N ARG A 83 4.98 -2.77 -12.27
CA ARG A 83 5.33 -3.53 -13.45
C ARG A 83 5.62 -4.98 -13.05
N SER A 84 4.71 -5.87 -13.43
CA SER A 84 4.93 -7.31 -13.37
C SER A 84 4.84 -7.91 -14.78
N ARG A 85 4.93 -9.23 -14.87
CA ARG A 85 4.70 -9.94 -16.13
C ARG A 85 3.21 -9.91 -16.53
N GLU A 86 2.32 -9.88 -15.54
CA GLU A 86 0.88 -9.97 -15.69
C GLU A 86 0.20 -8.60 -15.83
N ALA A 87 0.76 -7.53 -15.25
CA ALA A 87 0.14 -6.21 -15.21
C ALA A 87 1.16 -5.07 -15.28
N SER A 88 0.68 -3.93 -15.79
CA SER A 88 1.44 -2.67 -15.83
C SER A 88 0.53 -1.52 -15.43
N LEU A 89 0.82 -0.90 -14.29
CA LEU A 89 0.16 0.33 -13.81
C LEU A 89 1.16 1.48 -13.91
N THR A 90 0.83 2.47 -14.73
CA THR A 90 1.78 3.53 -15.10
C THR A 90 1.74 4.75 -14.18
N GLY A 91 0.83 4.79 -13.21
CA GLY A 91 0.57 6.01 -12.43
C GLY A 91 0.24 7.19 -13.35
N ASP A 92 0.86 8.35 -13.09
CA ASP A 92 0.75 9.56 -13.94
C ASP A 92 1.92 9.72 -14.93
N LEU A 93 2.73 8.67 -15.13
CA LEU A 93 3.94 8.65 -15.97
C LEU A 93 5.12 9.48 -15.44
N ARG A 94 5.07 9.99 -14.19
CA ARG A 94 6.25 10.68 -13.63
C ARG A 94 7.44 9.74 -13.49
N PRO A 95 8.68 10.25 -13.62
CA PRO A 95 9.87 9.48 -13.28
C PRO A 95 9.86 9.07 -11.80
N VAL A 96 10.01 7.77 -11.54
CA VAL A 96 10.20 7.23 -10.19
C VAL A 96 11.69 7.16 -9.89
N VAL A 97 12.11 7.72 -8.76
CA VAL A 97 13.52 7.82 -8.36
C VAL A 97 14.02 6.62 -7.56
N GLN A 98 13.12 5.83 -6.97
CA GLN A 98 13.41 4.66 -6.15
C GLN A 98 12.36 3.58 -6.37
N MET A 99 12.78 2.32 -6.52
CA MET A 99 11.89 1.20 -6.81
C MET A 99 12.22 0.01 -5.91
N ILE A 100 11.18 -0.75 -5.55
CA ILE A 100 11.32 -2.07 -4.94
C ILE A 100 11.08 -3.10 -6.04
N SER A 101 11.99 -4.06 -6.17
CA SER A 101 11.89 -5.16 -7.14
C SER A 101 12.02 -6.48 -6.40
N LEU A 102 11.15 -7.43 -6.74
CA LEU A 102 11.31 -8.82 -6.37
C LEU A 102 12.23 -9.48 -7.40
N LEU A 103 13.28 -10.12 -6.92
CA LEU A 103 14.28 -10.82 -7.75
C LEU A 103 14.07 -12.33 -7.59
N ASP A 104 14.32 -13.05 -8.68
CA ASP A 104 14.29 -14.51 -8.72
C ASP A 104 15.63 -15.12 -8.30
#